data_AF-R4K511-F1
#
_entry.id   AF-R4K511-F1
#
_cell.length_a   1.000
_cell.length_b   1.000
_cell.length_c   1.000
_cell.angle_alpha   90.00
_cell.angle_beta   90.00
_cell.angle_gamma   90.00
#
_symmetry.space_group_name_H-M   'P 1'
#
loop_
_entity.id
_entity.type
_entity.pdbx_description
1 polymer ?
#
loop_
_entity_poly.entity_id
_entity_poly.type
_entity_poly.pdbx_seq_one_letter_code
_entity_poly.pdbx_strand_id
1 'polypeptide(L)' 'MASKKVYRVKKEHIKEIPKNSNVFILNAFTCGYVFVRVKDRKEVYMISTTVTKKTMKIELIENIEIVG' A
#
# COMPACT_ATOMS: atom_id res chain seq x y z
N MET A 1 -16.72 3.70 19.48
CA MET A 1 -16.05 4.42 18.38
C MET A 1 -14.72 3.74 18.11
N ALA A 2 -14.59 2.98 17.02
CA ALA A 2 -13.32 2.35 16.68
C ALA A 2 -12.34 3.44 16.24
N SER A 3 -11.20 3.57 16.92
CA SER A 3 -10.11 4.45 16.49
C SER A 3 -9.76 4.11 15.05
N LYS A 4 -10.06 5.00 14.11
CA LYS A 4 -9.60 4.88 12.72
C LYS A 4 -8.08 5.01 12.76
N LYS A 5 -7.35 3.93 12.51
CA LYS A 5 -5.89 3.96 12.42
C LYS A 5 -5.51 4.92 11.29
N VAL A 6 -4.77 5.98 11.63
CA VAL A 6 -4.20 6.93 10.68
C VAL A 6 -2.78 6.48 10.38
N TYR A 7 -2.48 6.22 9.11
CA TYR A 7 -1.13 5.88 8.67
C TYR A 7 -0.41 7.15 8.24
N ARG A 8 0.71 7.48 8.87
CA ARG A 8 1.58 8.59 8.44
C ARG A 8 2.71 8.01 7.60
N VAL A 9 2.74 8.33 6.31
CA VAL A 9 3.67 7.71 5.34
C VAL A 9 4.40 8.78 4.58
N LYS A 10 5.74 8.69 4.51
CA LYS A 10 6.51 9.60 3.67
C LYS A 10 6.23 9.35 2.20
N LYS A 11 6.22 10.40 1.39
CA LYS A 11 5.99 10.30 -0.06
C LYS A 11 6.96 9.32 -0.75
N GLU A 12 8.22 9.28 -0.32
CA GLU A 12 9.26 8.39 -0.85
C GLU A 12 9.01 6.90 -0.59
N HIS A 13 8.17 6.55 0.39
CA HIS A 13 7.81 5.18 0.73
C HIS A 13 6.59 4.66 -0.04
N ILE A 14 5.94 5.51 -0.85
CA ILE A 14 4.78 5.14 -1.66
C ILE A 14 5.24 4.90 -3.10
N LYS A 15 5.10 3.66 -3.56
CA LYS A 15 5.39 3.33 -4.97
C LYS A 15 4.18 3.61 -5.84
N GLU A 16 4.36 4.42 -6.87
CA GLU A 16 3.35 4.55 -7.92
C GLU A 16 3.43 3.37 -8.89
N ILE A 17 2.28 2.72 -9.10
CA ILE A 17 2.14 1.59 -10.02
C ILE A 17 1.15 1.92 -11.13
N PRO A 18 1.34 1.39 -12.35
CA PRO A 18 0.38 1.53 -13.43
C PRO A 18 -0.96 0.85 -13.09
N LYS A 19 -2.04 1.21 -13.82
CA LYS A 19 -3.44 0.77 -13.60
C LYS A 19 -3.55 -0.70 -13.13
N ASN A 20 -4.36 -0.91 -12.09
CA ASN A 20 -4.75 -2.17 -11.43
C ASN A 20 -4.37 -3.46 -12.17
N SER A 21 -3.10 -3.86 -12.06
CA SER A 21 -2.69 -5.22 -12.36
C SER A 21 -1.96 -5.79 -11.15
N ASN A 22 -2.42 -6.95 -10.70
CA ASN A 22 -1.89 -7.67 -9.55
C ASN A 22 -0.38 -7.97 -9.70
N VAL A 23 0.11 -8.06 -10.94
CA VAL A 23 1.51 -8.27 -11.25
C VAL A 23 2.38 -7.12 -10.74
N PHE A 24 1.94 -5.87 -10.89
CA PHE A 24 2.71 -4.71 -10.45
C PHE A 24 2.69 -4.52 -8.93
N ILE A 25 1.59 -4.89 -8.28
CA ILE A 25 1.49 -4.88 -6.82
C ILE A 25 2.48 -5.90 -6.23
N LEU A 26 2.50 -7.11 -6.77
CA LEU A 26 3.44 -8.15 -6.36
C LEU A 26 4.89 -7.70 -6.57
N ASN A 27 5.20 -7.09 -7.73
CA ASN A 27 6.54 -6.61 -8.03
C ASN A 27 6.98 -5.49 -7.07
N ALA A 28 6.08 -4.53 -6.79
CA ALA A 28 6.34 -3.48 -5.81
C ALA A 28 6.65 -4.07 -4.42
N PHE A 29 5.90 -5.08 -4.00
CA PHE A 29 6.15 -5.78 -2.75
C PHE A 29 7.51 -6.49 -2.73
N THR A 30 7.87 -7.21 -3.81
CA THR A 30 9.19 -7.86 -3.91
C THR A 30 10.36 -6.88 -3.91
N CYS A 31 10.13 -5.64 -4.37
CA CYS A 31 11.11 -4.55 -4.28
C CYS A 31 11.14 -3.87 -2.89
N GLY A 32 10.38 -4.36 -1.91
CA GLY A 32 10.35 -3.83 -0.54
C GLY A 32 9.36 -2.69 -0.30
N TYR A 33 8.49 -2.37 -1.27
CA TYR A 33 7.46 -1.33 -1.08
C TYR A 33 6.22 -1.91 -0.40
N VAL A 34 5.86 -1.30 0.74
CA VAL A 34 4.70 -1.68 1.55
C VAL A 34 3.46 -0.86 1.16
N PHE A 35 3.65 0.38 0.71
CA PHE A 35 2.57 1.27 0.28
C PHE A 35 2.64 1.48 -1.24
N VAL A 36 1.51 1.27 -1.92
CA VAL A 36 1.40 1.46 -3.37
C VAL A 36 0.23 2.35 -3.71
N ARG A 37 0.41 3.22 -4.70
CA ARG A 37 -0.64 4.09 -5.24
C ARG A 37 -0.82 3.80 -6.72
N VAL A 38 -2.06 3.62 -7.16
CA VAL A 38 -2.35 3.46 -8.58
C VAL A 38 -2.23 4.82 -9.26
N LYS A 39 -1.49 4.88 -10.37
CA LYS A 39 -1.35 6.09 -11.18
C LYS A 39 -2.74 6.63 -11.55
N ASP A 40 -2.91 7.94 -11.43
CA ASP A 40 -4.18 8.66 -11.66
C ASP A 40 -5.29 8.38 -10.63
N ARG A 41 -4.98 7.67 -9.53
CA ARG A 41 -5.88 7.49 -8.39
C ARG A 41 -5.27 8.07 -7.11
N LYS A 42 -6.15 8.53 -6.22
CA LYS A 42 -5.77 8.98 -4.87
C LYS A 42 -5.69 7.84 -3.86
N GLU A 43 -6.20 6.66 -4.23
CA GLU A 43 -6.26 5.47 -3.38
C GLU A 43 -4.85 4.92 -3.11
N VAL A 44 -4.53 4.71 -1.83
CA VAL A 44 -3.28 4.06 -1.40
C VAL A 44 -3.63 2.70 -0.81
N TYR A 45 -2.93 1.69 -1.30
CA TYR A 45 -3.05 0.33 -0.81
C TYR A 45 -1.82 -0.01 0.03
N MET A 46 -2.05 -0.73 1.12
CA MET A 46 -1.01 -1.32 1.93
C MET A 46 -0.92 -2.81 1.62
N ILE A 47 0.29 -3.27 1.39
CA ILE A 47 0.61 -4.67 1.17
C ILE A 47 1.21 -5.20 2.48
N SER A 48 0.58 -6.22 3.07
CA SER A 48 1.10 -6.90 4.24
C SER A 48 1.25 -8.39 3.98
N THR A 49 2.25 -9.02 4.59
CA THR A 49 2.42 -10.47 4.55
C THR A 49 2.30 -11.05 5.94
N THR A 50 1.53 -12.12 6.06
CA THR A 50 1.51 -12.91 7.29
C THR A 50 2.49 -14.05 7.14
N VAL A 51 3.61 -14.00 7.89
CA VAL A 51 4.70 -15.00 7.85
C VAL A 51 4.16 -16.42 8.05
N THR A 52 3.17 -16.57 8.93
CA THR A 52 2.55 -17.85 9.30
C THR A 52 1.77 -18.53 8.18
N LYS A 53 1.20 -17.76 7.23
CA LYS A 53 0.35 -18.30 6.15
C LYS A 53 0.97 -18.16 4.76
N LYS A 54 2.13 -17.52 4.65
CA LYS A 54 2.76 -17.13 3.36
C LYS A 54 1.77 -16.44 2.40
N THR A 55 0.76 -15.76 2.93
CA THR A 55 -0.25 -15.05 2.16
C THR A 55 0.02 -13.55 2.20
N MET A 56 -0.07 -12.94 1.02
CA MET A 56 -0.07 -11.50 0.83
C MET A 56 -1.50 -10.98 0.96
N LYS A 57 -1.69 -9.92 1.73
CA LYS A 57 -2.94 -9.20 1.89
C LYS A 57 -2.77 -7.78 1.37
N ILE A 58 -3.69 -7.33 0.53
CA ILE A 58 -3.73 -5.97 0.00
C ILE A 58 -4.96 -5.30 0.59
N GLU A 59 -4.76 -4.16 1.24
CA GLU A 59 -5.83 -3.42 1.91
C GLU A 59 -5.85 -1.98 1.44
N LEU A 60 -7.03 -1.45 1.11
CA LEU A 60 -7.21 -0.03 0.87
C LEU A 60 -7.09 0.71 2.21
N ILE A 61 -6.25 1.74 2.26
CA ILE A 61 -6.10 2.58 3.44
C ILE A 61 -6.97 3.82 3.29
N GLU A 62 -8.02 3.90 4.10
CA GLU A 62 -8.97 5.03 4.07
C GLU A 62 -8.42 6.29 4.74
N ASN A 63 -7.54 6.16 5.74
CA ASN A 63 -7.01 7.28 6.52
C ASN A 63 -5.48 7.28 6.45
N ILE A 64 -4.94 7.96 5.45
CA ILE A 64 -3.50 8.12 5.24
C ILE A 64 -3.14 9.61 5.22
N GLU A 65 -2.09 9.96 5.96
CA GLU A 65 -1.44 11.25 5.95
C GLU A 65 -0.10 11.11 5.24
N ILE A 66 0.03 11.71 4.06
CA ILE A 66 1.28 11.69 3.31
C ILE A 66 2.14 12.85 3.82
N VAL A 67 3.22 12.53 4.52
CA VAL A 67 4.16 13.51 5.03
C VAL A 67 5.25 13.79 3.98
N GLY A 68 5.62 15.07 3.86
CA GLY A 68 6.61 15.57 2.90
C GLY A 68 8.03 15.14 3.21
#